data_AF-E3FRX0-F1
#
_entry.id   AF-E3FRX0-F1
#
_cell.length_a   1.000
_cell.length_b   1.000
_cell.length_c   1.000
_cell.angle_alpha   90.00
_cell.angle_beta   90.00
_cell.angle_gamma   90.00
#
_symmetry.space_group_name_H-M   'P 1'
#
loop_
_entity.id
_entity.type
_entity.pdbx_description
1 polymer ?
#
loop_
_entity_poly.entity_id
_entity_poly.type
_entity_poly.pdbx_seq_one_letter_code
_entity_poly.pdbx_strand_id
1 'polypeptide(L)'
;MPPGAGAEGRPPAFCCCPWTEVSTRALYGIRRHLGATASRGRWSGRRGSRGGGLDSADCFTEGNGMRSLLSQTVLLGGALAASSAMAELPDYTPRIQARINLAGNPSGAYNLAPGNLLPGSYHVPLTLDRQLAFRLSITPEGHRAIWWGQNGQGSRIYLLPDLGEDTLASDTGLNSRGDIAFAVTYSSSNGIYLLNAADPSQVRIIREPIGANSWDTLDLNEAGQLGFRVSFSGVGRAHVRLNPSGQGYATEYLAKEQGVDPASPYFYLYSPGFNDLGQIAGVVDLQSVGSGVQELRVWTAEGNSQRIAASVAVDPASPIYRFASVQPALSNTGKVAFLGTFRDAQGRNLTTLWRWDGAALKVLAQNGQDGIKEVEFFPPDINDSGLVVFRAFDSAGMRAVWVSDGEGKKRVVSEHDILSSDLGDARVDQETPTSPVFGGSPKINARGDVTFVAGLAPPDNDQEEWGSGIYVAESSLPPPSPPDGGTDGGTDPDGGTDGGTDGGPDSGTDGGPDGGTDPDGGTDPDGGDEVDGGPSETPDGGPGDGGSGSTPDAGGDGGDVPESELATGGCGCQSTSATSLGAWVLLGLTRLLSVRRRRGRSAGGPWTV
;
A
#
# COMPACT_ATOMS: atom_id res chain seq x y z
N MET A 1 13.92 52.78 -50.40
CA MET A 1 13.40 51.40 -50.57
C MET A 1 13.82 50.60 -49.34
N PRO A 2 12.88 49.85 -48.73
CA PRO A 2 13.03 49.22 -47.41
C PRO A 2 13.86 47.90 -47.44
N PRO A 3 14.17 47.31 -46.27
CA PRO A 3 15.44 46.62 -45.97
C PRO A 3 15.37 45.07 -46.06
N GLY A 4 16.54 44.44 -46.18
CA GLY A 4 16.73 42.99 -46.17
C GLY A 4 17.11 42.46 -44.79
N ALA A 5 16.34 41.46 -44.34
CA ALA A 5 16.29 40.92 -42.98
C ALA A 5 17.51 40.11 -42.55
N GLY A 6 17.76 40.16 -41.24
CA GLY A 6 18.78 39.39 -40.52
C GLY A 6 18.44 37.92 -40.34
N ALA A 7 19.48 37.15 -40.08
CA ALA A 7 19.44 35.72 -39.81
C ALA A 7 18.97 35.45 -38.37
N GLU A 8 17.82 34.80 -38.23
CA GLU A 8 17.39 34.16 -36.98
C GLU A 8 17.94 32.73 -36.91
N GLY A 9 18.55 32.41 -35.76
CA GLY A 9 19.02 31.08 -35.42
C GLY A 9 17.87 30.10 -35.20
N ARG A 10 18.00 28.90 -35.77
CA ARG A 10 17.07 27.79 -35.54
C ARG A 10 17.29 27.20 -34.12
N PRO A 11 16.23 26.95 -33.34
CA PRO A 11 16.33 26.11 -32.15
C PRO A 11 16.48 24.62 -32.53
N PRO A 12 17.07 23.78 -31.64
CA PRO A 12 17.25 22.35 -31.90
C PRO A 12 15.92 21.60 -31.96
N ALA A 13 15.86 20.65 -32.89
CA ALA A 13 14.72 19.77 -33.10
C ALA A 13 14.59 18.76 -31.95
N PHE A 14 13.43 18.76 -31.28
CA PHE A 14 13.00 17.68 -30.41
C PHE A 14 12.58 16.47 -31.25
N CYS A 15 13.22 15.33 -31.01
CA CYS A 15 12.79 14.04 -31.54
C CYS A 15 11.58 13.54 -30.72
N CYS A 16 10.38 13.74 -31.24
CA CYS A 16 9.21 13.00 -30.79
C CYS A 16 9.19 11.62 -31.49
N CYS A 17 9.29 10.54 -30.72
CA CYS A 17 8.90 9.22 -31.19
C CYS A 17 7.37 9.15 -31.32
N PRO A 18 6.80 8.84 -32.50
CA PRO A 18 5.36 8.69 -32.63
C PRO A 18 4.92 7.32 -32.11
N TRP A 19 3.95 7.31 -31.20
CA TRP A 19 3.05 6.19 -31.00
C TRP A 19 2.15 6.06 -32.25
N THR A 20 2.19 4.90 -32.91
CA THR A 20 1.41 4.61 -34.11
C THR A 20 -0.04 4.30 -33.75
N GLU A 21 -0.94 5.24 -34.04
CA GLU A 21 -2.36 4.97 -34.22
C GLU A 21 -2.59 4.19 -35.52
N VAL A 22 -3.24 3.02 -35.43
CA VAL A 22 -3.84 2.38 -36.60
C VAL A 22 -5.29 2.85 -36.69
N SER A 23 -5.50 3.85 -37.55
CA SER A 23 -6.84 4.30 -37.96
C SER A 23 -7.38 3.39 -39.05
N THR A 24 -8.54 2.78 -38.82
CA THR A 24 -9.36 2.19 -39.88
C THR A 24 -10.82 2.60 -39.69
N ARG A 25 -11.21 3.65 -40.41
CA ARG A 25 -12.61 3.93 -40.74
C ARG A 25 -12.91 3.47 -42.17
N ALA A 26 -14.09 2.86 -42.29
CA ALA A 26 -15.01 2.79 -43.44
C ALA A 26 -15.24 1.39 -44.04
N LEU A 27 -16.41 0.80 -43.76
CA LEU A 27 -17.48 0.67 -44.76
C LEU A 27 -18.80 0.22 -44.14
N TYR A 28 -19.85 0.94 -44.53
CA TYR A 28 -21.27 0.71 -44.28
C TYR A 28 -21.79 -0.52 -45.05
N GLY A 29 -22.80 -1.23 -44.50
CA GLY A 29 -23.82 -1.89 -45.35
C GLY A 29 -24.53 -3.15 -44.83
N ILE A 30 -25.84 -2.98 -44.52
CA ILE A 30 -26.97 -3.91 -44.79
C ILE A 30 -27.40 -4.94 -43.72
N ARG A 31 -28.46 -4.56 -42.97
CA ARG A 31 -29.81 -5.20 -42.78
C ARG A 31 -29.94 -6.75 -42.72
N ARG A 32 -30.48 -7.30 -41.61
CA ARG A 32 -31.89 -7.80 -41.39
C ARG A 32 -32.00 -8.90 -40.30
N HIS A 33 -32.87 -8.64 -39.32
CA HIS A 33 -34.01 -9.43 -38.78
C HIS A 33 -33.95 -10.92 -38.35
N LEU A 34 -34.72 -11.16 -37.26
CA LEU A 34 -35.28 -12.40 -36.67
C LEU A 34 -34.31 -13.21 -35.80
N GLY A 35 -34.68 -13.77 -34.64
CA GLY A 35 -35.96 -13.94 -33.98
C GLY A 35 -35.75 -14.88 -32.78
N ALA A 36 -36.59 -14.74 -31.77
CA ALA A 36 -36.59 -15.48 -30.51
C ALA A 36 -36.66 -17.01 -30.66
N THR A 37 -36.11 -17.77 -29.70
CA THR A 37 -36.90 -18.76 -28.94
C THR A 37 -36.17 -19.29 -27.71
N ALA A 38 -36.92 -19.34 -26.61
CA ALA A 38 -36.60 -20.00 -25.36
C ALA A 38 -36.69 -21.54 -25.49
N SER A 39 -35.95 -22.27 -24.66
CA SER A 39 -36.43 -23.56 -24.18
C SER A 39 -36.01 -23.81 -22.73
N ARG A 40 -37.03 -24.10 -21.90
CA ARG A 40 -36.94 -24.52 -20.51
C ARG A 40 -36.61 -26.02 -20.49
N GLY A 41 -35.59 -26.41 -19.74
CA GLY A 41 -35.32 -27.80 -19.37
C GLY A 41 -35.49 -28.00 -17.86
N ARG A 42 -36.68 -28.47 -17.47
CA ARG A 42 -37.04 -28.86 -16.09
C ARG A 42 -36.57 -30.30 -15.87
N TRP A 43 -35.76 -30.57 -14.86
CA TRP A 43 -35.45 -31.93 -14.40
C TRP A 43 -35.85 -32.09 -12.93
N SER A 44 -36.94 -32.82 -12.71
CA SER A 44 -37.24 -33.57 -11.48
C SER A 44 -36.25 -34.74 -11.38
N GLY A 45 -35.57 -35.02 -10.27
CA GLY A 45 -36.14 -35.40 -8.97
C GLY A 45 -36.06 -36.92 -8.81
N ARG A 46 -35.18 -37.43 -7.94
CA ARG A 46 -35.38 -38.74 -7.28
C ARG A 46 -34.51 -38.89 -6.02
N ARG A 47 -35.21 -39.05 -4.90
CA ARG A 47 -34.72 -39.56 -3.61
C ARG A 47 -34.26 -41.02 -3.74
N GLY A 48 -33.27 -41.39 -2.95
CA GLY A 48 -32.91 -42.78 -2.67
C GLY A 48 -32.19 -42.89 -1.33
N SER A 49 -32.96 -43.12 -0.27
CA SER A 49 -32.50 -43.46 1.09
C SER A 49 -32.31 -44.97 1.24
N ARG A 50 -31.15 -45.41 1.72
CA ARG A 50 -30.87 -46.70 2.42
C ARG A 50 -29.67 -46.40 3.33
N GLY A 51 -29.63 -46.67 4.64
CA GLY A 51 -30.35 -47.66 5.44
C GLY A 51 -29.49 -48.93 5.54
N GLY A 52 -28.70 -49.05 6.61
CA GLY A 52 -27.91 -50.24 6.93
C GLY A 52 -26.98 -50.00 8.12
N GLY A 53 -27.37 -50.49 9.30
CA GLY A 53 -26.56 -50.54 10.52
C GLY A 53 -25.82 -51.86 10.69
N LEU A 54 -25.52 -52.19 11.97
CA LEU A 54 -24.73 -53.30 12.55
C LEU A 54 -23.24 -52.92 12.74
N ASP A 55 -22.53 -53.25 13.82
CA ASP A 55 -22.85 -53.72 15.18
C ASP A 55 -21.52 -53.72 15.96
N SER A 56 -21.63 -53.47 17.28
CA SER A 56 -20.94 -54.16 18.38
C SER A 56 -19.40 -54.25 18.47
N ALA A 57 -18.84 -53.70 19.56
CA ALA A 57 -17.95 -54.43 20.47
C ALA A 57 -17.79 -53.71 21.83
N ASP A 58 -18.35 -54.33 22.87
CA ASP A 58 -18.11 -54.07 24.29
C ASP A 58 -16.70 -54.51 24.72
N CYS A 59 -16.11 -53.79 25.69
CA CYS A 59 -15.20 -54.37 26.67
C CYS A 59 -15.33 -53.66 28.03
N PHE A 60 -15.75 -54.45 29.02
CA PHE A 60 -15.77 -54.18 30.45
C PHE A 60 -14.35 -54.09 31.04
N THR A 61 -14.13 -53.24 32.04
CA THR A 61 -13.81 -53.69 33.42
C THR A 61 -13.84 -52.56 34.45
N GLU A 62 -14.39 -52.91 35.61
CA GLU A 62 -14.65 -52.11 36.80
C GLU A 62 -13.39 -51.80 37.64
N GLY A 63 -13.46 -50.73 38.44
CA GLY A 63 -12.50 -50.45 39.52
C GLY A 63 -13.02 -49.39 40.49
N ASN A 64 -13.47 -49.85 41.66
CA ASN A 64 -14.14 -49.11 42.73
C ASN A 64 -13.37 -47.92 43.35
N GLY A 65 -14.14 -46.88 43.71
CA GLY A 65 -14.16 -46.37 45.08
C GLY A 65 -13.47 -45.02 45.36
N MET A 66 -14.26 -43.96 45.57
CA MET A 66 -14.39 -43.30 46.87
C MET A 66 -15.38 -42.13 46.79
N ARG A 67 -16.31 -42.14 47.75
CA ARG A 67 -17.29 -41.09 47.99
C ARG A 67 -16.58 -39.86 48.58
N SER A 68 -16.73 -38.71 47.95
CA SER A 68 -16.59 -37.42 48.62
C SER A 68 -17.79 -36.54 48.25
N LEU A 69 -18.68 -36.39 49.22
CA LEU A 69 -19.81 -35.46 49.20
C LEU A 69 -19.24 -34.06 49.46
N LEU A 70 -19.06 -33.28 48.39
CA LEU A 70 -18.86 -31.84 48.46
C LEU A 70 -19.97 -31.19 47.65
N SER A 71 -20.90 -30.57 48.38
CA SER A 71 -21.98 -29.74 47.84
C SER A 71 -21.41 -28.67 46.91
N GLN A 72 -21.55 -28.89 45.60
CA GLN A 72 -21.42 -27.82 44.62
C GLN A 72 -22.72 -27.03 44.63
N THR A 73 -22.70 -25.91 45.35
CA THR A 73 -23.67 -24.84 45.20
C THR A 73 -23.53 -24.30 43.78
N VAL A 74 -24.42 -24.73 42.89
CA VAL A 74 -24.58 -24.17 41.55
C VAL A 74 -25.14 -22.76 41.71
N LEU A 75 -24.23 -21.79 41.88
CA LEU A 75 -24.52 -20.39 41.62
C LEU A 75 -24.70 -20.25 40.11
N LEU A 76 -25.96 -20.34 39.68
CA LEU A 76 -26.43 -19.92 38.37
C LEU A 76 -26.31 -18.39 38.29
N GLY A 77 -25.08 -17.88 38.35
CA GLY A 77 -24.75 -16.50 38.07
C GLY A 77 -24.97 -16.29 36.58
N GLY A 78 -26.13 -15.75 36.22
CA GLY A 78 -26.42 -15.29 34.87
C GLY A 78 -25.43 -14.18 34.50
N ALA A 79 -24.26 -14.57 34.00
CA ALA A 79 -23.42 -13.70 33.20
C ALA A 79 -24.25 -13.39 31.95
N LEU A 80 -25.01 -12.30 32.03
CA LEU A 80 -25.44 -11.56 30.86
C LEU A 80 -24.15 -11.19 30.13
N ALA A 81 -23.70 -12.08 29.25
CA ALA A 81 -22.76 -11.74 28.21
C ALA A 81 -23.44 -10.60 27.45
N ALA A 82 -23.09 -9.37 27.82
CA ALA A 82 -23.37 -8.23 26.98
C ALA A 82 -22.69 -8.58 25.66
N SER A 83 -23.47 -9.07 24.71
CA SER A 83 -23.02 -9.26 23.34
C SER A 83 -22.46 -7.91 22.96
N SER A 84 -21.14 -7.82 22.83
CA SER A 84 -20.47 -6.60 22.40
C SER A 84 -21.25 -6.14 21.18
N ALA A 85 -21.96 -5.02 21.30
CA ALA A 85 -22.76 -4.51 20.20
C ALA A 85 -21.78 -4.34 19.05
N MET A 86 -21.90 -5.21 18.04
CA MET A 86 -20.94 -5.21 16.94
C MET A 86 -21.09 -3.85 16.28
N ALA A 87 -20.03 -3.06 16.34
CA ALA A 87 -20.04 -1.74 15.75
C ALA A 87 -20.36 -1.91 14.25
N GLU A 88 -21.42 -1.24 13.80
CA GLU A 88 -21.80 -1.24 12.40
C GLU A 88 -20.66 -0.62 11.56
N LEU A 89 -20.36 -1.22 10.40
CA LEU A 89 -19.37 -0.65 9.48
C LEU A 89 -19.78 0.78 9.08
N PRO A 90 -18.86 1.76 9.13
CA PRO A 90 -19.21 3.15 8.91
C PRO A 90 -19.76 3.42 7.52
N ASP A 91 -20.70 4.36 7.42
CA ASP A 91 -20.97 5.07 6.17
C ASP A 91 -19.77 5.91 5.75
N TYR A 92 -19.64 6.09 4.44
CA TYR A 92 -18.55 6.81 3.80
C TYR A 92 -19.07 7.96 2.94
N THR A 93 -18.47 9.14 3.09
CA THR A 93 -18.77 10.31 2.25
C THR A 93 -17.52 10.73 1.47
N PRO A 94 -17.43 10.44 0.17
CA PRO A 94 -16.30 10.84 -0.65
C PRO A 94 -16.17 12.37 -0.81
N ARG A 95 -14.97 12.89 -0.62
CA ARG A 95 -14.57 14.29 -0.84
C ARG A 95 -13.33 14.35 -1.72
N ILE A 96 -13.45 15.02 -2.86
CA ILE A 96 -12.31 15.24 -3.76
C ILE A 96 -11.28 16.17 -3.12
N GLN A 97 -10.00 15.86 -3.32
CA GLN A 97 -8.85 16.57 -2.74
C GLN A 97 -8.06 17.28 -3.82
N ALA A 98 -7.84 16.59 -4.94
CA ALA A 98 -7.22 17.11 -6.15
C ALA A 98 -7.70 16.29 -7.35
N ARG A 99 -7.57 16.85 -8.55
CA ARG A 99 -7.85 16.17 -9.82
C ARG A 99 -6.75 16.48 -10.82
N ILE A 100 -6.10 15.44 -11.34
CA ILE A 100 -5.15 15.59 -12.43
C ILE A 100 -5.83 15.40 -13.78
N ASN A 101 -5.32 16.08 -14.80
CA ASN A 101 -5.74 15.89 -16.17
C ASN A 101 -4.61 16.28 -17.15
N LEU A 102 -4.68 15.79 -18.38
CA LEU A 102 -3.74 16.09 -19.45
C LEU A 102 -3.78 17.56 -19.84
N ALA A 103 -2.61 18.08 -20.24
CA ALA A 103 -2.53 19.42 -20.82
C ALA A 103 -3.38 19.47 -22.09
N GLY A 104 -4.31 20.44 -22.17
CA GLY A 104 -5.21 20.62 -23.30
C GLY A 104 -6.62 20.04 -23.12
N ASN A 105 -6.89 19.26 -22.08
CA ASN A 105 -8.25 18.86 -21.77
C ASN A 105 -9.06 20.07 -21.23
N PRO A 106 -10.22 20.41 -21.83
CA PRO A 106 -11.01 21.59 -21.45
C PRO A 106 -11.54 21.56 -20.01
N SER A 107 -11.70 20.37 -19.42
CA SER A 107 -12.16 20.21 -18.03
C SER A 107 -11.10 20.63 -16.98
N GLY A 108 -9.87 20.91 -17.43
CA GLY A 108 -8.78 21.39 -16.58
C GLY A 108 -8.39 20.40 -15.48
N ALA A 109 -7.80 20.92 -14.42
CA ALA A 109 -7.37 20.18 -13.22
C ALA A 109 -7.88 20.91 -11.96
N TYR A 110 -7.86 20.23 -10.81
CA TYR A 110 -8.32 20.78 -9.53
C TYR A 110 -7.22 20.68 -8.46
N ASN A 111 -6.95 21.80 -7.78
CA ASN A 111 -5.84 21.98 -6.83
C ASN A 111 -4.45 21.60 -7.37
N LEU A 112 -4.32 21.58 -8.69
CA LEU A 112 -3.14 21.26 -9.47
C LEU A 112 -3.24 21.98 -10.83
N ALA A 113 -2.09 22.22 -11.47
CA ALA A 113 -2.09 22.66 -12.86
C ALA A 113 -2.42 21.48 -13.81
N PRO A 114 -3.02 21.71 -14.98
CA PRO A 114 -3.12 20.69 -16.02
C PRO A 114 -1.75 20.20 -16.49
N GLY A 115 -1.66 18.96 -16.97
CA GLY A 115 -0.41 18.34 -17.43
C GLY A 115 0.37 17.58 -16.35
N ASN A 116 -0.13 17.56 -15.11
CA ASN A 116 0.40 16.69 -14.08
C ASN A 116 -0.08 15.25 -14.27
N LEU A 117 0.79 14.27 -14.04
CA LEU A 117 0.47 12.84 -14.11
C LEU A 117 0.82 12.11 -12.82
N LEU A 118 -0.09 11.24 -12.39
CA LEU A 118 0.16 10.29 -11.32
C LEU A 118 1.01 9.13 -11.85
N PRO A 119 1.84 8.50 -11.01
CA PRO A 119 2.45 7.21 -11.33
C PRO A 119 1.40 6.11 -11.57
N GLY A 120 1.78 5.00 -12.20
CA GLY A 120 0.87 3.85 -12.39
C GLY A 120 0.62 3.04 -11.11
N SER A 121 1.55 3.05 -10.16
CA SER A 121 1.39 2.50 -8.81
C SER A 121 1.59 3.63 -7.80
N TYR A 122 0.68 3.76 -6.84
CA TYR A 122 0.81 4.71 -5.75
C TYR A 122 -0.02 4.32 -4.54
N HIS A 123 0.40 4.88 -3.42
CA HIS A 123 -0.34 4.92 -2.17
C HIS A 123 -0.46 6.39 -1.76
N VAL A 124 -1.62 6.78 -1.26
CA VAL A 124 -1.86 8.14 -0.78
C VAL A 124 -2.03 8.04 0.73
N PRO A 125 -0.95 8.19 1.52
CA PRO A 125 -1.06 8.13 2.98
C PRO A 125 -2.01 9.21 3.50
N LEU A 126 -2.66 8.92 4.61
CA LEU A 126 -3.67 9.78 5.22
C LEU A 126 -3.46 9.85 6.73
N THR A 127 -3.26 11.06 7.24
CA THR A 127 -3.18 11.31 8.68
C THR A 127 -4.57 11.30 9.32
N LEU A 128 -4.62 11.33 10.65
CA LEU A 128 -5.87 11.37 11.40
C LEU A 128 -6.74 12.61 11.08
N ASP A 129 -6.11 13.76 10.85
CA ASP A 129 -6.74 15.03 10.50
C ASP A 129 -6.99 15.20 8.98
N ARG A 130 -6.79 14.13 8.20
CA ARG A 130 -7.04 14.05 6.76
C ARG A 130 -6.08 14.87 5.90
N GLN A 131 -4.87 15.09 6.40
CA GLN A 131 -3.75 15.50 5.56
C GLN A 131 -3.30 14.32 4.72
N LEU A 132 -2.95 14.59 3.47
CA LEU A 132 -2.41 13.61 2.56
C LEU A 132 -1.31 14.21 1.70
N ALA A 133 -0.42 13.34 1.25
CA ALA A 133 0.64 13.66 0.32
C ALA A 133 0.68 12.63 -0.80
N PHE A 134 1.14 13.03 -1.97
CA PHE A 134 1.40 12.10 -3.07
C PHE A 134 2.44 12.66 -4.04
N ARG A 135 3.09 11.75 -4.78
CA ARG A 135 4.01 12.14 -5.85
C ARG A 135 3.27 12.40 -7.16
N LEU A 136 3.80 13.35 -7.92
CA LEU A 136 3.50 13.58 -9.33
C LEU A 136 4.71 13.09 -10.13
N SER A 137 4.47 12.15 -11.05
CA SER A 137 5.53 11.53 -11.86
C SER A 137 6.01 12.43 -12.99
N ILE A 138 5.08 13.21 -13.55
CA ILE A 138 5.35 14.18 -14.60
C ILE A 138 4.61 15.44 -14.20
N THR A 139 5.30 16.57 -14.24
CA THR A 139 4.73 17.91 -14.10
C THR A 139 4.86 18.65 -15.43
N PRO A 140 4.16 19.78 -15.64
CA PRO A 140 4.37 20.62 -16.82
C PRO A 140 5.82 21.05 -17.02
N GLU A 141 6.59 21.15 -15.93
CA GLU A 141 8.02 21.48 -15.94
C GLU A 141 8.90 20.27 -16.29
N GLY A 142 8.34 19.07 -16.47
CA GLY A 142 9.07 17.84 -16.80
C GLY A 142 9.72 17.15 -15.60
N HIS A 143 9.63 17.74 -14.40
CA HIS A 143 10.20 17.18 -13.18
C HIS A 143 9.14 16.44 -12.35
N ARG A 144 9.60 15.62 -11.40
CA ARG A 144 8.74 14.98 -10.40
C ARG A 144 8.44 15.96 -9.28
N ALA A 145 7.32 15.81 -8.61
CA ALA A 145 6.94 16.70 -7.53
C ALA A 145 6.18 16.01 -6.40
N ILE A 146 6.09 16.68 -5.26
CA ILE A 146 5.26 16.29 -4.12
C ILE A 146 4.13 17.30 -3.97
N TRP A 147 2.91 16.79 -3.90
CA TRP A 147 1.72 17.54 -3.51
C TRP A 147 1.38 17.23 -2.05
N TRP A 148 0.90 18.24 -1.33
CA TRP A 148 0.38 18.09 0.03
C TRP A 148 -0.85 18.97 0.23
N GLY A 149 -1.80 18.49 1.03
CA GLY A 149 -3.03 19.20 1.31
C GLY A 149 -4.05 18.39 2.11
N GLN A 150 -5.23 18.98 2.28
CA GLN A 150 -6.37 18.43 3.03
C GLN A 150 -7.67 19.16 2.67
N ASN A 151 -8.81 18.50 2.88
CA ASN A 151 -10.15 19.10 2.77
C ASN A 151 -10.41 19.86 1.45
N GLY A 152 -9.98 19.30 0.33
CA GLY A 152 -10.15 19.94 -0.98
C GLY A 152 -9.30 21.20 -1.15
N GLN A 153 -8.19 21.31 -0.43
CA GLN A 153 -7.20 22.37 -0.58
C GLN A 153 -5.81 21.75 -0.57
N GLY A 154 -4.89 22.32 -1.34
CA GLY A 154 -3.49 21.91 -1.34
C GLY A 154 -2.74 22.41 -2.54
N SER A 155 -1.45 22.12 -2.57
CA SER A 155 -0.56 22.57 -3.64
C SER A 155 0.64 21.66 -3.78
N ARG A 156 1.34 21.78 -4.90
CA ARG A 156 2.71 21.28 -5.02
C ARG A 156 3.59 22.03 -4.02
N ILE A 157 4.21 21.31 -3.09
CA ILE A 157 5.11 21.87 -2.08
C ILE A 157 6.59 21.66 -2.40
N TYR A 158 6.90 20.65 -3.23
CA TYR A 158 8.27 20.35 -3.60
C TYR A 158 8.36 19.91 -5.06
N LEU A 159 9.33 20.45 -5.80
CA LEU A 159 9.69 20.04 -7.14
C LEU A 159 11.08 19.39 -7.04
N LEU A 160 11.20 18.13 -7.45
CA LEU A 160 12.50 17.46 -7.47
C LEU A 160 13.41 18.21 -8.44
N PRO A 161 14.70 18.38 -8.11
CA PRO A 161 15.67 18.91 -9.05
C PRO A 161 15.77 18.01 -10.29
N ASP A 162 16.39 18.51 -11.35
CA ASP A 162 16.74 17.66 -12.48
C ASP A 162 17.82 16.66 -12.05
N LEU A 163 17.39 15.41 -11.92
CA LEU A 163 18.21 14.29 -11.47
C LEU A 163 18.47 13.28 -12.60
N GLY A 164 18.01 13.58 -13.82
CA GLY A 164 18.05 12.71 -14.99
C GLY A 164 16.73 12.00 -15.27
N GLU A 165 16.51 11.65 -16.54
CA GLU A 165 15.26 11.07 -17.06
C GLU A 165 14.89 9.74 -16.36
N ASP A 166 15.90 8.90 -16.09
CA ASP A 166 15.76 7.58 -15.46
C ASP A 166 15.50 7.62 -13.96
N THR A 167 15.53 8.80 -13.33
CA THR A 167 15.29 8.93 -11.89
C THR A 167 13.93 8.34 -11.54
N LEU A 168 13.84 7.55 -10.47
CA LEU A 168 12.54 7.14 -9.92
C LEU A 168 12.40 7.75 -8.53
N ALA A 169 11.22 8.28 -8.21
CA ALA A 169 10.82 8.62 -6.85
C ALA A 169 9.85 7.55 -6.36
N SER A 170 9.87 7.13 -5.09
CA SER A 170 8.88 6.22 -4.48
C SER A 170 7.61 6.96 -4.08
N ASP A 171 6.61 6.21 -3.62
CA ASP A 171 5.45 6.82 -2.97
C ASP A 171 5.87 7.46 -1.65
N THR A 172 5.04 8.37 -1.14
CA THR A 172 5.30 9.14 0.07
C THR A 172 4.85 8.38 1.30
N GLY A 173 5.65 8.39 2.37
CA GLY A 173 5.19 8.26 3.75
C GLY A 173 4.85 9.64 4.32
N LEU A 174 3.91 9.70 5.27
CA LEU A 174 3.41 10.93 5.88
C LEU A 174 3.04 10.67 7.35
N ASN A 175 3.38 11.60 8.25
CA ASN A 175 2.92 11.59 9.65
C ASN A 175 2.10 12.84 10.00
N SER A 176 1.49 12.86 11.19
CA SER A 176 0.67 13.99 11.67
C SER A 176 1.43 15.31 11.88
N ARG A 177 2.77 15.29 11.92
CA ARG A 177 3.62 16.49 12.00
C ARG A 177 3.83 17.15 10.63
N GLY A 178 3.32 16.54 9.56
CA GLY A 178 3.54 16.99 8.19
C GLY A 178 4.93 16.63 7.66
N ASP A 179 5.65 15.72 8.31
CA ASP A 179 6.88 15.17 7.73
C ASP A 179 6.50 14.24 6.57
N ILE A 180 7.19 14.37 5.45
CA ILE A 180 6.98 13.60 4.23
C ILE A 180 8.30 12.95 3.84
N ALA A 181 8.28 11.65 3.63
CA ALA A 181 9.45 10.89 3.20
C ALA A 181 9.17 10.15 1.90
N PHE A 182 10.12 10.14 0.97
CA PHE A 182 10.08 9.34 -0.25
C PHE A 182 11.49 8.99 -0.70
N ALA A 183 11.68 7.83 -1.33
CA ALA A 183 12.96 7.43 -1.87
C ALA A 183 13.15 8.00 -3.28
N VAL A 184 14.40 8.31 -3.63
CA VAL A 184 14.83 8.61 -5.00
C VAL A 184 15.94 7.63 -5.37
N THR A 185 15.78 6.97 -6.51
CA THR A 185 16.68 5.93 -7.01
C THR A 185 17.01 6.14 -8.49
N TYR A 186 18.07 5.50 -8.98
CA TYR A 186 18.58 5.62 -10.36
C TYR A 186 18.93 7.07 -10.76
N SER A 187 19.45 7.84 -9.81
CA SER A 187 19.89 9.21 -10.03
C SER A 187 21.28 9.48 -9.49
N SER A 188 21.82 10.65 -9.83
CA SER A 188 23.06 11.16 -9.24
C SER A 188 22.92 11.44 -7.73
N SER A 189 21.69 11.58 -7.23
CA SER A 189 21.39 11.89 -5.83
C SER A 189 20.40 10.90 -5.21
N ASN A 190 20.76 9.61 -5.27
CA ASN A 190 20.02 8.53 -4.62
C ASN A 190 19.93 8.74 -3.10
N GLY A 191 18.76 8.48 -2.51
CA GLY A 191 18.54 8.55 -1.07
C GLY A 191 17.06 8.65 -0.71
N ILE A 192 16.77 8.66 0.59
CA ILE A 192 15.45 9.00 1.12
C ILE A 192 15.42 10.51 1.34
N TYR A 193 14.48 11.17 0.67
CA TYR A 193 14.22 12.60 0.78
C TYR A 193 13.18 12.76 1.88
N LEU A 194 13.55 13.47 2.93
CA LEU A 194 12.69 13.82 4.05
C LEU A 194 12.55 15.34 4.10
N LEU A 195 11.32 15.83 4.09
CA LEU A 195 10.99 17.24 4.19
C LEU A 195 9.76 17.44 5.09
N ASN A 196 9.57 18.64 5.61
CA ASN A 196 8.38 18.99 6.37
C ASN A 196 7.48 19.91 5.54
N ALA A 197 6.16 19.66 5.54
CA ALA A 197 5.21 20.43 4.74
C ALA A 197 5.14 21.92 5.15
N ALA A 198 5.46 22.27 6.40
CA ALA A 198 5.50 23.65 6.87
C ALA A 198 6.76 24.40 6.40
N ASP A 199 7.86 23.68 6.12
CA ASP A 199 9.08 24.24 5.53
C ASP A 199 9.66 23.29 4.46
N PRO A 200 9.03 23.23 3.28
CA PRO A 200 9.41 22.25 2.25
C PRO A 200 10.74 22.60 1.56
N SER A 201 11.36 23.73 1.92
CA SER A 201 12.69 24.11 1.42
C SER A 201 13.82 23.33 2.11
N GLN A 202 13.58 22.86 3.33
CA GLN A 202 14.55 22.11 4.14
C GLN A 202 14.44 20.61 3.84
N VAL A 203 15.07 20.20 2.74
CA VAL A 203 15.11 18.79 2.34
C VAL A 203 16.35 18.12 2.88
N ARG A 204 16.15 17.07 3.66
CA ARG A 204 17.20 16.18 4.13
C ARG A 204 17.27 14.95 3.25
N ILE A 205 18.47 14.61 2.77
CA ILE A 205 18.73 13.38 2.00
C ILE A 205 19.44 12.37 2.90
N ILE A 206 18.78 11.26 3.19
CA ILE A 206 19.29 10.16 4.02
C ILE A 206 19.77 9.05 3.09
N ARG A 207 21.01 8.60 3.26
CA ARG A 207 21.64 7.57 2.40
C ARG A 207 21.95 6.28 3.15
N GLU A 208 21.25 6.07 4.25
CA GLU A 208 21.38 4.89 5.09
C GLU A 208 20.46 3.76 4.62
N PRO A 209 20.85 2.48 4.75
CA PRO A 209 22.19 2.03 5.13
C PRO A 209 23.24 2.28 4.04
N ILE A 210 24.51 2.46 4.45
CA ILE A 210 25.63 2.54 3.51
C ILE A 210 25.65 1.33 2.55
N GLY A 211 25.84 1.61 1.25
CA GLY A 211 25.86 0.61 0.19
C GLY A 211 24.49 0.28 -0.41
N ALA A 212 23.41 0.85 0.15
CA ALA A 212 22.08 0.77 -0.44
C ALA A 212 22.04 1.39 -1.84
N ASN A 213 21.28 0.76 -2.74
CA ASN A 213 21.01 1.30 -4.08
C ASN A 213 19.53 1.53 -4.37
N SER A 214 18.63 0.95 -3.57
CA SER A 214 17.19 1.27 -3.61
C SER A 214 16.53 1.13 -2.24
N TRP A 215 15.47 1.91 -2.03
CA TRP A 215 14.62 1.90 -0.83
C TRP A 215 13.17 1.73 -1.28
N ASP A 216 12.67 0.51 -1.21
CA ASP A 216 11.33 0.14 -1.68
C ASP A 216 10.34 0.15 -0.52
N THR A 217 9.07 0.46 -0.83
CA THR A 217 7.94 0.49 0.12
C THR A 217 8.29 1.21 1.41
N LEU A 218 8.81 2.42 1.25
CA LEU A 218 9.11 3.34 2.31
C LEU A 218 7.84 3.79 3.00
N ASP A 219 7.81 3.66 4.32
CA ASP A 219 6.77 4.19 5.17
C ASP A 219 7.37 5.03 6.30
N LEU A 220 6.60 6.00 6.78
CA LEU A 220 6.98 6.96 7.81
C LEU A 220 5.92 6.94 8.90
N ASN A 221 6.34 6.66 10.12
CA ASN A 221 5.41 6.57 11.25
C ASN A 221 5.36 7.84 12.10
N GLU A 222 4.46 7.87 13.08
CA GLU A 222 4.27 9.05 13.95
C GLU A 222 5.52 9.43 14.76
N ALA A 223 6.34 8.45 15.15
CA ALA A 223 7.62 8.69 15.83
C ALA A 223 8.70 9.28 14.90
N GLY A 224 8.45 9.36 13.58
CA GLY A 224 9.41 9.82 12.59
C GLY A 224 10.43 8.75 12.18
N GLN A 225 10.16 7.49 12.54
CA GLN A 225 10.94 6.34 12.08
C GLN A 225 10.56 6.01 10.64
N LEU A 226 11.53 5.51 9.88
CA LEU A 226 11.32 5.04 8.51
C LEU A 226 11.45 3.52 8.47
N GLY A 227 10.45 2.85 7.90
CA GLY A 227 10.48 1.41 7.65
C GLY A 227 10.44 1.11 6.16
N PHE A 228 11.30 0.21 5.68
CA PHE A 228 11.39 -0.10 4.25
C PHE A 228 12.13 -1.41 3.97
N ARG A 229 12.07 -1.84 2.71
CA ARG A 229 13.00 -2.82 2.16
C ARG A 229 14.12 -2.11 1.42
N VAL A 230 15.36 -2.40 1.79
CA VAL A 230 16.53 -1.92 1.07
C VAL A 230 17.07 -3.00 0.15
N SER A 231 17.59 -2.60 -1.01
CA SER A 231 18.39 -3.46 -1.88
C SER A 231 19.85 -3.03 -1.87
N PHE A 232 20.74 -4.02 -1.99
CA PHE A 232 22.18 -3.87 -2.17
C PHE A 232 22.58 -4.55 -3.48
N SER A 233 23.13 -3.77 -4.41
CA SER A 233 23.43 -4.22 -5.77
C SER A 233 24.30 -5.47 -5.79
N GLY A 234 23.77 -6.57 -6.35
CA GLY A 234 24.47 -7.85 -6.47
C GLY A 234 24.65 -8.62 -5.16
N VAL A 235 24.16 -8.11 -4.02
CA VAL A 235 24.35 -8.72 -2.70
C VAL A 235 23.03 -9.30 -2.18
N GLY A 236 21.93 -8.52 -2.17
CA GLY A 236 20.63 -8.98 -1.68
C GLY A 236 19.83 -7.86 -1.06
N ARG A 237 18.85 -8.19 -0.22
CA ARG A 237 17.93 -7.23 0.42
C ARG A 237 17.92 -7.35 1.93
N ALA A 238 17.40 -6.31 2.58
CA ALA A 238 17.11 -6.31 4.00
C ALA A 238 15.81 -5.56 4.31
N HIS A 239 15.14 -5.91 5.40
CA HIS A 239 14.14 -5.06 6.04
C HIS A 239 14.85 -4.18 7.07
N VAL A 240 14.69 -2.87 6.93
CA VAL A 240 15.42 -1.88 7.72
C VAL A 240 14.44 -0.92 8.37
N ARG A 241 14.78 -0.55 9.60
CA ARG A 241 14.20 0.58 10.32
C ARG A 241 15.28 1.64 10.52
N LEU A 242 14.97 2.89 10.21
CA LEU A 242 15.79 4.04 10.59
C LEU A 242 15.14 4.77 11.75
N ASN A 243 15.85 4.85 12.88
CA ASN A 243 15.42 5.55 14.08
C ASN A 243 16.01 6.97 14.11
N PRO A 244 15.22 8.04 14.30
CA PRO A 244 15.76 9.37 14.53
C PRO A 244 16.77 9.35 15.69
N SER A 245 17.97 9.90 15.50
CA SER A 245 19.02 9.94 16.52
C SER A 245 19.86 11.20 16.40
N GLY A 246 19.61 12.17 17.29
CA GLY A 246 20.19 13.52 17.18
C GLY A 246 19.80 14.19 15.87
N GLN A 247 20.80 14.67 15.13
CA GLN A 247 20.61 15.19 13.75
C GLN A 247 20.65 14.07 12.70
N GLY A 248 20.79 12.82 13.12
CA GLY A 248 21.07 11.61 12.33
C GLY A 248 19.88 10.64 12.24
N TYR A 249 20.17 9.48 11.66
CA TYR A 249 19.35 8.28 11.80
C TYR A 249 20.26 7.12 12.23
N ALA A 250 19.78 6.30 13.16
CA ALA A 250 20.41 5.02 13.50
C ALA A 250 19.76 3.90 12.69
N THR A 251 20.58 3.16 11.95
CA THR A 251 20.15 2.05 11.11
C THR A 251 19.99 0.77 11.92
N GLU A 252 18.88 0.09 11.73
CA GLU A 252 18.61 -1.20 12.33
C GLU A 252 18.11 -2.20 11.29
N TYR A 253 18.72 -3.39 11.28
CA TYR A 253 18.37 -4.48 10.38
C TYR A 253 17.45 -5.47 11.11
N LEU A 254 16.20 -5.56 10.68
CA LEU A 254 15.21 -6.47 11.25
C LEU A 254 15.24 -7.85 10.58
N ALA A 255 15.53 -7.89 9.27
CA ALA A 255 15.72 -9.11 8.51
C ALA A 255 16.72 -8.87 7.37
N LYS A 256 17.44 -9.90 6.95
CA LYS A 256 18.43 -9.82 5.86
C LYS A 256 18.29 -11.05 4.97
N GLU A 257 18.55 -10.94 3.67
CA GLU A 257 18.71 -12.10 2.80
C GLU A 257 20.08 -12.77 3.01
N GLN A 258 20.20 -14.04 2.64
CA GLN A 258 21.45 -14.83 2.71
C GLN A 258 22.65 -14.18 2.04
N GLY A 259 22.42 -13.43 0.95
CA GLY A 259 23.51 -12.73 0.27
C GLY A 259 24.02 -11.52 1.05
N VAL A 260 23.19 -10.91 1.92
CA VAL A 260 23.60 -9.83 2.84
C VAL A 260 24.20 -10.39 4.12
N ASP A 261 23.65 -11.49 4.63
CA ASP A 261 24.10 -12.19 5.83
C ASP A 261 24.04 -13.70 5.62
N PRO A 262 25.17 -14.39 5.41
CA PRO A 262 25.20 -15.83 5.12
C PRO A 262 24.57 -16.72 6.18
N ALA A 263 24.42 -16.22 7.42
CA ALA A 263 23.74 -16.95 8.49
C ALA A 263 22.21 -16.80 8.44
N SER A 264 21.68 -15.92 7.59
CA SER A 264 20.24 -15.69 7.46
C SER A 264 19.50 -16.93 6.95
N PRO A 265 18.32 -17.24 7.49
CA PRO A 265 17.45 -18.28 6.94
C PRO A 265 16.68 -17.82 5.70
N TYR A 266 16.72 -16.54 5.32
CA TYR A 266 15.88 -15.97 4.28
C TYR A 266 16.60 -15.91 2.94
N PHE A 267 16.03 -16.53 1.92
CA PHE A 267 16.54 -16.44 0.56
C PHE A 267 16.09 -15.14 -0.12
N TYR A 268 14.85 -14.72 0.13
CA TYR A 268 14.27 -13.52 -0.48
C TYR A 268 13.33 -12.80 0.49
N LEU A 269 13.40 -11.46 0.50
CA LEU A 269 12.51 -10.60 1.27
C LEU A 269 11.57 -9.81 0.35
N TYR A 270 10.26 -10.01 0.52
CA TYR A 270 9.23 -9.24 -0.19
C TYR A 270 9.05 -7.86 0.46
N SER A 271 8.29 -6.99 -0.22
CA SER A 271 7.96 -5.66 0.28
C SER A 271 7.22 -5.73 1.64
N PRO A 272 7.71 -5.04 2.68
CA PRO A 272 7.11 -5.04 4.01
C PRO A 272 6.00 -4.01 4.18
N GLY A 273 5.14 -4.22 5.18
CA GLY A 273 4.37 -3.17 5.85
C GLY A 273 5.04 -2.73 7.17
N PHE A 274 4.78 -1.49 7.60
CA PHE A 274 5.37 -0.86 8.78
C PHE A 274 4.27 -0.20 9.63
N ASN A 275 4.48 -0.08 10.94
CA ASN A 275 3.50 0.54 11.85
C ASN A 275 4.15 1.56 12.82
N ASP A 276 3.35 2.21 13.66
CA ASP A 276 3.80 3.21 14.63
C ASP A 276 4.58 2.63 15.81
N LEU A 277 4.50 1.32 16.03
CA LEU A 277 5.34 0.61 17.00
C LEU A 277 6.72 0.27 16.45
N GLY A 278 7.03 0.69 15.21
CA GLY A 278 8.31 0.43 14.57
C GLY A 278 8.51 -1.05 14.22
N GLN A 279 7.42 -1.79 14.04
CA GLN A 279 7.42 -3.20 13.64
C GLN A 279 7.29 -3.33 12.12
N ILE A 280 7.84 -4.40 11.56
CA ILE A 280 7.70 -4.73 10.13
C ILE A 280 6.95 -6.04 9.96
N ALA A 281 5.96 -6.09 9.05
CA ALA A 281 5.36 -7.33 8.57
C ALA A 281 5.82 -7.62 7.14
N GLY A 282 6.20 -8.85 6.82
CA GLY A 282 6.72 -9.17 5.49
C GLY A 282 6.70 -10.66 5.16
N VAL A 283 6.48 -10.95 3.88
CA VAL A 283 6.62 -12.31 3.33
C VAL A 283 8.09 -12.57 3.06
N VAL A 284 8.53 -13.80 3.32
CA VAL A 284 9.90 -14.27 3.05
C VAL A 284 9.86 -15.61 2.32
N ASP A 285 10.79 -15.81 1.39
CA ASP A 285 11.11 -17.16 0.90
C ASP A 285 12.23 -17.76 1.76
N LEU A 286 12.06 -19.00 2.19
CA LEU A 286 13.08 -19.77 2.93
C LEU A 286 14.00 -20.59 2.00
N GLN A 287 13.62 -20.70 0.73
CA GLN A 287 14.36 -21.37 -0.34
C GLN A 287 14.36 -20.50 -1.59
N SER A 288 14.89 -20.99 -2.71
CA SER A 288 14.92 -20.25 -3.97
C SER A 288 13.57 -19.58 -4.30
N VAL A 289 13.63 -18.36 -4.84
CA VAL A 289 12.44 -17.57 -5.21
C VAL A 289 11.46 -18.39 -6.01
N GLY A 290 10.18 -18.34 -5.62
CA GLY A 290 9.11 -19.05 -6.32
C GLY A 290 8.99 -20.54 -6.00
N SER A 291 9.82 -21.09 -5.10
CA SER A 291 9.65 -22.45 -4.54
C SER A 291 8.30 -22.62 -3.83
N GLY A 292 7.70 -21.52 -3.39
CA GLY A 292 6.48 -21.51 -2.58
C GLY A 292 6.74 -21.86 -1.12
N VAL A 293 7.98 -22.07 -0.70
CA VAL A 293 8.37 -22.31 0.72
C VAL A 293 8.47 -20.95 1.42
N GLN A 294 7.31 -20.46 1.87
CA GLN A 294 7.12 -19.08 2.29
C GLN A 294 6.57 -18.97 3.70
N GLU A 295 7.01 -17.93 4.40
CA GLU A 295 6.43 -17.49 5.67
C GLU A 295 6.04 -16.02 5.60
N LEU A 296 4.98 -15.65 6.32
CA LEU A 296 4.68 -14.27 6.68
C LEU A 296 5.09 -14.07 8.14
N ARG A 297 5.95 -13.10 8.39
CA ARG A 297 6.49 -12.81 9.73
C ARG A 297 6.25 -11.35 10.11
N VAL A 298 6.24 -11.10 11.41
CA VAL A 298 6.32 -9.78 12.01
C VAL A 298 7.62 -9.69 12.80
N TRP A 299 8.42 -8.67 12.52
CA TRP A 299 9.63 -8.33 13.27
C TRP A 299 9.33 -7.17 14.20
N THR A 300 9.73 -7.35 15.45
CA THR A 300 9.62 -6.36 16.51
C THR A 300 10.76 -5.34 16.44
N ALA A 301 10.58 -4.26 17.19
CA ALA A 301 11.58 -3.23 17.38
C ALA A 301 12.90 -3.73 17.99
N GLU A 302 12.90 -4.90 18.63
CA GLU A 302 14.07 -5.50 19.26
C GLU A 302 14.75 -6.56 18.35
N GLY A 303 14.29 -6.68 17.09
CA GLY A 303 14.78 -7.66 16.13
C GLY A 303 14.23 -9.08 16.29
N ASN A 304 13.40 -9.35 17.31
CA ASN A 304 12.71 -10.63 17.43
C ASN A 304 11.66 -10.77 16.32
N SER A 305 11.42 -12.00 15.84
CA SER A 305 10.41 -12.25 14.82
C SER A 305 9.42 -13.34 15.20
N GLN A 306 8.14 -13.09 14.90
CA GLN A 306 7.05 -14.04 15.06
C GLN A 306 6.55 -14.49 13.68
N ARG A 307 6.36 -15.80 13.51
CA ARG A 307 5.65 -16.33 12.34
C ARG A 307 4.15 -16.15 12.52
N ILE A 308 3.52 -15.49 11.57
CA ILE A 308 2.07 -15.22 11.55
C ILE A 308 1.34 -16.25 10.71
N ALA A 309 1.90 -16.58 9.54
CA ALA A 309 1.36 -17.58 8.64
C ALA A 309 2.48 -18.25 7.86
N ALA A 310 2.19 -19.42 7.30
CA ALA A 310 3.11 -20.18 6.47
C ALA A 310 2.37 -20.70 5.24
N SER A 311 3.07 -20.97 4.15
CA SER A 311 2.48 -21.66 3.01
C SER A 311 2.33 -23.16 3.27
N VAL A 312 1.55 -23.85 2.44
CA VAL A 312 1.36 -25.31 2.50
C VAL A 312 2.68 -26.09 2.32
N ALA A 313 3.67 -25.47 1.66
CA ALA A 313 4.98 -26.07 1.48
C ALA A 313 5.85 -26.03 2.75
N VAL A 314 5.57 -25.11 3.68
CA VAL A 314 6.21 -25.02 5.00
C VAL A 314 5.39 -25.78 6.05
N ASP A 315 4.08 -25.62 6.03
CA ASP A 315 3.13 -26.27 6.93
C ASP A 315 1.99 -26.92 6.12
N PRO A 316 1.96 -28.25 5.98
CA PRO A 316 0.93 -28.96 5.22
C PRO A 316 -0.51 -28.73 5.70
N ALA A 317 -0.70 -28.26 6.95
CA ALA A 317 -2.02 -27.91 7.48
C ALA A 317 -2.48 -26.49 7.10
N SER A 318 -1.58 -25.66 6.54
CA SER A 318 -1.89 -24.29 6.17
C SER A 318 -2.93 -24.23 5.05
N PRO A 319 -3.94 -23.35 5.15
CA PRO A 319 -4.85 -23.09 4.04
C PRO A 319 -4.22 -22.25 2.91
N ILE A 320 -3.02 -21.71 3.13
CA ILE A 320 -2.36 -20.80 2.20
C ILE A 320 -1.48 -21.61 1.26
N TYR A 321 -1.87 -21.73 0.00
CA TYR A 321 -1.03 -22.38 -1.01
C TYR A 321 0.25 -21.59 -1.29
N ARG A 322 0.13 -20.26 -1.42
CA ARG A 322 1.25 -19.31 -1.57
C ARG A 322 0.79 -17.91 -1.21
N PHE A 323 1.72 -17.03 -0.85
CA PHE A 323 1.42 -15.62 -0.65
C PHE A 323 1.38 -14.88 -2.00
N ALA A 324 0.63 -13.78 -2.06
CA ALA A 324 0.76 -12.85 -3.17
C ALA A 324 2.02 -12.00 -2.96
N SER A 325 2.69 -11.63 -4.06
CA SER A 325 3.90 -10.79 -4.03
C SER A 325 3.59 -9.30 -3.83
N VAL A 326 2.69 -8.99 -2.90
CA VAL A 326 2.30 -7.61 -2.55
C VAL A 326 2.55 -7.35 -1.06
N GLN A 327 2.69 -6.08 -0.70
CA GLN A 327 2.91 -5.64 0.68
C GLN A 327 1.74 -6.08 1.60
N PRO A 328 2.00 -6.74 2.73
CA PRO A 328 1.00 -6.93 3.78
C PRO A 328 0.78 -5.62 4.55
N ALA A 329 -0.38 -5.49 5.18
CA ALA A 329 -0.70 -4.38 6.07
C ALA A 329 -0.58 -4.82 7.54
N LEU A 330 -0.11 -3.92 8.41
CA LEU A 330 0.14 -4.18 9.83
C LEU A 330 -0.45 -3.05 10.67
N SER A 331 -1.28 -3.37 11.66
CA SER A 331 -1.77 -2.39 12.64
C SER A 331 -0.84 -2.29 13.86
N ASN A 332 -0.99 -1.25 14.66
CA ASN A 332 -0.32 -1.10 15.96
C ASN A 332 -0.84 -2.11 17.00
N THR A 333 -2.03 -2.67 16.78
CA THR A 333 -2.57 -3.79 17.59
C THR A 333 -2.01 -5.16 17.18
N GLY A 334 -1.04 -5.19 16.26
CA GLY A 334 -0.41 -6.41 15.77
C GLY A 334 -1.23 -7.19 14.75
N LYS A 335 -2.43 -6.72 14.37
CA LYS A 335 -3.23 -7.41 13.35
C LYS A 335 -2.55 -7.27 11.98
N VAL A 336 -2.60 -8.33 11.18
CA VAL A 336 -1.96 -8.36 9.85
C VAL A 336 -2.99 -8.71 8.79
N ALA A 337 -3.11 -7.89 7.74
CA ALA A 337 -3.92 -8.19 6.56
C ALA A 337 -3.03 -8.48 5.35
N PHE A 338 -3.33 -9.54 4.59
CA PHE A 338 -2.48 -9.95 3.46
C PHE A 338 -3.24 -10.75 2.41
N LEU A 339 -2.74 -10.71 1.17
CA LEU A 339 -3.27 -11.52 0.07
C LEU A 339 -2.50 -12.84 -0.06
N GLY A 340 -3.24 -13.91 -0.33
CA GLY A 340 -2.70 -15.24 -0.61
C GLY A 340 -3.58 -16.02 -1.58
N THR A 341 -3.06 -17.15 -2.05
CA THR A 341 -3.83 -18.13 -2.81
C THR A 341 -4.33 -19.20 -1.86
N PHE A 342 -5.64 -19.36 -1.75
CA PHE A 342 -6.27 -20.55 -1.18
C PHE A 342 -6.43 -21.60 -2.28
N ARG A 343 -6.21 -22.88 -1.96
CA ARG A 343 -6.53 -23.98 -2.86
C ARG A 343 -7.69 -24.78 -2.30
N ASP A 344 -8.81 -24.78 -3.02
CA ASP A 344 -9.99 -25.53 -2.59
C ASP A 344 -9.85 -27.05 -2.79
N ALA A 345 -10.85 -27.80 -2.34
CA ALA A 345 -10.88 -29.25 -2.46
C ALA A 345 -10.89 -29.76 -3.91
N GLN A 346 -11.24 -28.91 -4.89
CA GLN A 346 -11.21 -29.21 -6.32
C GLN A 346 -9.87 -28.81 -6.96
N GLY A 347 -8.92 -28.30 -6.19
CA GLY A 347 -7.61 -27.86 -6.66
C GLY A 347 -7.62 -26.49 -7.34
N ARG A 348 -8.72 -25.73 -7.25
CA ARG A 348 -8.80 -24.38 -7.83
C ARG A 348 -8.06 -23.39 -6.93
N ASN A 349 -7.30 -22.51 -7.56
CA ASN A 349 -6.60 -21.42 -6.87
C ASN A 349 -7.56 -20.22 -6.75
N LEU A 350 -7.85 -19.78 -5.54
CA LEU A 350 -8.70 -18.65 -5.23
C LEU A 350 -7.87 -17.56 -4.54
N THR A 351 -7.81 -16.36 -5.11
CA THR A 351 -7.22 -15.21 -4.39
C THR A 351 -8.07 -14.93 -3.16
N THR A 352 -7.40 -14.80 -2.02
CA THR A 352 -8.04 -14.65 -0.71
C THR A 352 -7.31 -13.56 0.07
N LEU A 353 -8.08 -12.62 0.60
CA LEU A 353 -7.63 -11.66 1.60
C LEU A 353 -7.84 -12.26 2.98
N TRP A 354 -6.75 -12.35 3.73
CA TRP A 354 -6.72 -12.88 5.09
C TRP A 354 -6.46 -11.76 6.09
N ARG A 355 -6.93 -11.95 7.32
CA ARG A 355 -6.51 -11.19 8.49
C ARG A 355 -6.07 -12.13 9.60
N TRP A 356 -4.89 -11.89 10.15
CA TRP A 356 -4.49 -12.43 11.44
C TRP A 356 -4.90 -11.46 12.55
N ASP A 357 -5.58 -11.96 13.57
CA ASP A 357 -6.13 -11.15 14.67
C ASP A 357 -5.34 -11.26 15.99
N GLY A 358 -4.17 -11.89 15.98
CA GLY A 358 -3.41 -12.22 17.18
C GLY A 358 -3.49 -13.71 17.55
N ALA A 359 -4.56 -14.40 17.14
CA ALA A 359 -4.80 -15.80 17.51
C ALA A 359 -5.07 -16.69 16.29
N ALA A 360 -5.86 -16.22 15.34
CA ALA A 360 -6.32 -17.01 14.21
C ALA A 360 -6.28 -16.25 12.88
N LEU A 361 -6.26 -17.00 11.78
CA LEU A 361 -6.48 -16.47 10.45
C LEU A 361 -7.99 -16.46 10.16
N LYS A 362 -8.48 -15.30 9.72
CA LYS A 362 -9.83 -15.10 9.20
C LYS A 362 -9.79 -14.75 7.72
N VAL A 363 -10.73 -15.28 6.95
CA VAL A 363 -10.96 -14.88 5.55
C VAL A 363 -11.82 -13.63 5.55
N LEU A 364 -11.36 -12.57 4.89
CA LEU A 364 -12.13 -11.31 4.74
C LEU A 364 -12.83 -11.22 3.37
N ALA A 365 -12.16 -11.70 2.33
CA ALA A 365 -12.69 -11.75 0.98
C ALA A 365 -12.01 -12.89 0.20
N GLN A 366 -12.77 -13.55 -0.66
CA GLN A 366 -12.27 -14.62 -1.52
C GLN A 366 -12.98 -14.58 -2.87
N ASN A 367 -12.26 -14.91 -3.94
CA ASN A 367 -12.82 -14.99 -5.29
C ASN A 367 -14.06 -15.91 -5.32
N GLY A 368 -15.17 -15.35 -5.82
CA GLY A 368 -16.44 -16.05 -5.99
C GLY A 368 -17.27 -16.21 -4.71
N GLN A 369 -16.91 -15.54 -3.61
CA GLN A 369 -17.63 -15.64 -2.32
C GLN A 369 -18.17 -14.29 -1.85
N ASP A 370 -19.32 -14.34 -1.17
CA ASP A 370 -19.94 -13.21 -0.47
C ASP A 370 -20.03 -11.90 -1.26
N GLY A 371 -20.37 -11.98 -2.55
CA GLY A 371 -20.50 -10.81 -3.42
C GLY A 371 -19.18 -10.30 -4.03
N ILE A 372 -18.06 -10.98 -3.78
CA ILE A 372 -16.77 -10.72 -4.41
C ILE A 372 -16.60 -11.68 -5.58
N LYS A 373 -16.50 -11.13 -6.80
CA LYS A 373 -16.15 -11.92 -7.99
C LYS A 373 -14.66 -12.24 -7.97
N GLU A 374 -13.83 -11.22 -7.77
CA GLU A 374 -12.38 -11.34 -7.83
C GLU A 374 -11.71 -10.28 -6.95
N VAL A 375 -10.83 -10.70 -6.05
CA VAL A 375 -9.96 -9.81 -5.26
C VAL A 375 -8.82 -9.36 -6.15
N GLU A 376 -8.59 -8.04 -6.24
CA GLU A 376 -7.49 -7.49 -7.04
C GLU A 376 -6.15 -7.67 -6.33
N PHE A 377 -5.05 -7.82 -7.08
CA PHE A 377 -3.69 -7.98 -6.54
C PHE A 377 -3.04 -6.63 -6.18
N PHE A 378 -3.70 -5.87 -5.31
CA PHE A 378 -3.14 -4.65 -4.72
C PHE A 378 -2.94 -4.85 -3.21
N PRO A 379 -1.89 -4.24 -2.61
CA PRO A 379 -1.74 -4.21 -1.16
C PRO A 379 -3.04 -3.75 -0.46
N PRO A 380 -3.55 -4.50 0.54
CA PRO A 380 -4.56 -3.99 1.45
C PRO A 380 -3.94 -2.97 2.41
N ASP A 381 -4.77 -2.34 3.23
CA ASP A 381 -4.34 -1.51 4.37
C ASP A 381 -5.22 -1.79 5.59
N ILE A 382 -4.69 -1.62 6.81
CA ILE A 382 -5.41 -1.94 8.05
C ILE A 382 -5.14 -0.88 9.12
N ASN A 383 -6.17 -0.49 9.87
CA ASN A 383 -6.02 0.39 11.03
C ASN A 383 -6.14 -0.36 12.38
N ASP A 384 -5.96 0.35 13.49
CA ASP A 384 -5.93 -0.25 14.83
C ASP A 384 -7.26 -0.83 15.30
N SER A 385 -8.36 -0.28 14.81
CA SER A 385 -9.71 -0.84 14.97
C SER A 385 -9.87 -2.19 14.25
N GLY A 386 -8.94 -2.56 13.37
CA GLY A 386 -8.94 -3.78 12.58
C GLY A 386 -9.81 -3.71 11.33
N LEU A 387 -10.17 -2.49 10.91
CA LEU A 387 -10.80 -2.24 9.62
C LEU A 387 -9.75 -2.42 8.52
N VAL A 388 -10.06 -3.25 7.54
CA VAL A 388 -9.19 -3.56 6.39
C VAL A 388 -9.81 -2.98 5.13
N VAL A 389 -9.07 -2.11 4.44
CA VAL A 389 -9.46 -1.60 3.12
C VAL A 389 -8.76 -2.37 2.01
N PHE A 390 -9.47 -2.67 0.93
CA PHE A 390 -8.95 -3.43 -0.21
C PHE A 390 -9.73 -3.13 -1.49
N ARG A 391 -9.22 -3.66 -2.61
CA ARG A 391 -9.84 -3.59 -3.93
C ARG A 391 -10.34 -4.95 -4.40
N ALA A 392 -11.53 -4.96 -5.01
CA ALA A 392 -12.10 -6.17 -5.59
C ALA A 392 -13.15 -5.84 -6.65
N PHE A 393 -13.36 -6.77 -7.57
CA PHE A 393 -14.54 -6.81 -8.43
C PHE A 393 -15.73 -7.35 -7.63
N ASP A 394 -16.85 -6.63 -7.69
CA ASP A 394 -18.11 -7.08 -7.12
C ASP A 394 -18.77 -8.19 -7.97
N SER A 395 -19.90 -8.71 -7.53
CA SER A 395 -20.64 -9.77 -8.24
C SER A 395 -21.15 -9.36 -9.63
N ALA A 396 -21.31 -8.06 -9.90
CA ALA A 396 -21.66 -7.54 -11.21
C ALA A 396 -20.43 -7.41 -12.13
N GLY A 397 -19.22 -7.58 -11.58
CA GLY A 397 -17.97 -7.42 -12.30
C GLY A 397 -17.47 -5.99 -12.35
N MET A 398 -18.01 -5.11 -11.50
CA MET A 398 -17.58 -3.73 -11.36
C MET A 398 -16.42 -3.66 -10.38
N ARG A 399 -15.37 -2.89 -10.67
CA ARG A 399 -14.32 -2.65 -9.67
C ARG A 399 -14.88 -1.84 -8.51
N ALA A 400 -14.39 -2.09 -7.31
CA ALA A 400 -14.80 -1.37 -6.12
C ALA A 400 -13.72 -1.35 -5.05
N VAL A 401 -13.76 -0.31 -4.22
CA VAL A 401 -13.03 -0.20 -2.96
C VAL A 401 -13.95 -0.67 -1.84
N TRP A 402 -13.44 -1.54 -0.98
CA TRP A 402 -14.18 -2.18 0.10
C TRP A 402 -13.47 -1.97 1.44
N VAL A 403 -14.25 -1.93 2.52
CA VAL A 403 -13.77 -2.02 3.90
C VAL A 403 -14.41 -3.21 4.59
N SER A 404 -13.65 -3.97 5.37
CA SER A 404 -14.13 -5.10 6.19
C SER A 404 -13.64 -4.98 7.63
N ASP A 405 -14.49 -5.35 8.58
CA ASP A 405 -14.18 -5.44 10.02
C ASP A 405 -13.85 -6.88 10.47
N GLY A 406 -13.85 -7.85 9.55
CA GLY A 406 -13.69 -9.27 9.84
C GLY A 406 -14.95 -10.11 9.85
N GLU A 407 -16.12 -9.49 9.99
CA GLU A 407 -17.41 -10.18 10.06
C GLU A 407 -18.31 -9.75 8.88
N GLY A 408 -18.28 -8.47 8.54
CA GLY A 408 -18.95 -7.88 7.39
C GLY A 408 -17.98 -7.17 6.46
N LYS A 409 -18.54 -6.65 5.36
CA LYS A 409 -17.85 -5.72 4.47
C LYS A 409 -18.82 -4.70 3.90
N LYS A 410 -18.28 -3.53 3.58
CA LYS A 410 -19.01 -2.40 3.05
C LYS A 410 -18.27 -1.84 1.85
N ARG A 411 -19.01 -1.55 0.79
CA ARG A 411 -18.48 -0.90 -0.40
C ARG A 411 -18.32 0.59 -0.11
N VAL A 412 -17.11 1.11 -0.29
CA VAL A 412 -16.80 2.54 -0.16
C VAL A 412 -17.22 3.27 -1.43
N VAL A 413 -16.83 2.72 -2.58
CA VAL A 413 -17.12 3.25 -3.91
C VAL A 413 -16.99 2.13 -4.95
N SER A 414 -17.78 2.22 -6.02
CA SER A 414 -17.75 1.33 -7.18
C SER A 414 -17.54 2.10 -8.47
N GLU A 415 -17.02 1.40 -9.47
CA GLU A 415 -17.17 1.77 -10.87
C GLU A 415 -18.64 2.05 -11.20
N HIS A 416 -18.88 3.13 -11.93
CA HIS A 416 -20.17 3.78 -12.24
C HIS A 416 -20.94 4.43 -11.08
N ASP A 417 -20.42 4.45 -9.84
CA ASP A 417 -21.02 5.28 -8.79
C ASP A 417 -20.87 6.78 -9.16
N ILE A 418 -21.84 7.59 -8.73
CA ILE A 418 -21.82 9.05 -8.90
C ILE A 418 -21.29 9.71 -7.63
N LEU A 419 -20.24 10.51 -7.77
CA LEU A 419 -19.56 11.23 -6.70
C LEU A 419 -19.66 12.74 -6.95
N SER A 420 -19.61 13.52 -5.87
CA SER A 420 -19.43 14.96 -5.98
C SER A 420 -17.96 15.29 -6.32
N SER A 421 -17.76 16.10 -7.35
CA SER A 421 -16.45 16.60 -7.79
C SER A 421 -16.43 18.13 -7.88
N ASP A 422 -15.29 18.70 -8.24
CA ASP A 422 -15.12 20.13 -8.51
C ASP A 422 -15.89 20.61 -9.77
N LEU A 423 -16.30 19.69 -10.65
CA LEU A 423 -17.08 19.96 -11.85
C LEU A 423 -18.58 19.63 -11.70
N GLY A 424 -19.02 19.31 -10.47
CA GLY A 424 -20.36 18.80 -10.18
C GLY A 424 -20.37 17.28 -10.01
N ASP A 425 -21.50 16.64 -10.29
CA ASP A 425 -21.62 15.19 -10.22
C ASP A 425 -20.73 14.54 -11.27
N ALA A 426 -19.86 13.63 -10.85
CA ALA A 426 -18.96 12.86 -11.70
C ALA A 426 -19.24 11.36 -11.53
N ARG A 427 -19.15 10.61 -12.63
CA ARG A 427 -19.19 9.15 -12.58
C ARG A 427 -17.78 8.60 -12.43
N VAL A 428 -17.61 7.61 -11.57
CA VAL A 428 -16.36 6.83 -11.48
C VAL A 428 -16.25 5.98 -12.73
N ASP A 429 -15.45 6.42 -13.69
CA ASP A 429 -15.37 5.80 -15.00
C ASP A 429 -14.07 6.12 -15.75
N GLN A 430 -13.87 5.44 -16.88
CA GLN A 430 -12.78 5.65 -17.82
C GLN A 430 -13.30 5.58 -19.25
N GLU A 431 -12.73 6.39 -20.16
CA GLU A 431 -13.12 6.40 -21.58
C GLU A 431 -13.03 5.00 -22.20
N THR A 432 -11.97 4.27 -21.84
CA THR A 432 -11.72 2.93 -22.33
C THR A 432 -12.19 1.89 -21.29
N PRO A 433 -13.21 1.05 -21.60
CA PRO A 433 -13.77 0.09 -20.62
C PRO A 433 -12.77 -0.96 -20.09
N THR A 434 -11.66 -1.19 -20.79
CA THR A 434 -10.61 -2.09 -20.33
C THR A 434 -9.62 -1.44 -19.36
N SER A 435 -9.59 -0.11 -19.30
CA SER A 435 -8.73 0.63 -18.38
C SER A 435 -9.25 0.48 -16.94
N PRO A 436 -8.36 0.31 -15.95
CA PRO A 436 -8.79 0.27 -14.57
C PRO A 436 -9.30 1.65 -14.13
N VAL A 437 -10.51 1.71 -13.57
CA VAL A 437 -11.06 2.97 -13.07
C VAL A 437 -10.44 3.43 -11.76
N PHE A 438 -9.88 2.52 -10.96
CA PHE A 438 -9.12 2.85 -9.76
C PHE A 438 -7.62 2.68 -9.99
N GLY A 439 -6.85 3.69 -9.59
CA GLY A 439 -5.39 3.64 -9.60
C GLY A 439 -4.82 3.42 -8.20
N GLY A 440 -3.64 2.81 -8.13
CA GLY A 440 -2.93 2.54 -6.88
C GLY A 440 -3.69 1.64 -5.90
N SER A 441 -3.26 1.67 -4.63
CA SER A 441 -3.89 0.93 -3.54
C SER A 441 -4.53 1.89 -2.53
N PRO A 442 -5.73 1.58 -2.03
CA PRO A 442 -6.38 2.43 -1.03
C PRO A 442 -5.63 2.39 0.30
N LYS A 443 -5.73 3.48 1.08
CA LYS A 443 -5.21 3.56 2.46
C LYS A 443 -6.32 3.89 3.44
N ILE A 444 -6.15 3.51 4.71
CA ILE A 444 -7.11 3.77 5.78
C ILE A 444 -6.41 4.34 7.01
N ASN A 445 -6.91 5.46 7.55
CA ASN A 445 -6.34 6.04 8.77
C ASN A 445 -6.96 5.47 10.05
N ALA A 446 -6.50 5.91 11.22
CA ALA A 446 -7.01 5.48 12.52
C ALA A 446 -8.50 5.81 12.76
N ARG A 447 -9.04 6.85 12.13
CA ARG A 447 -10.48 7.18 12.15
C ARG A 447 -11.32 6.27 11.25
N GLY A 448 -10.68 5.56 10.33
CA GLY A 448 -11.33 4.74 9.33
C GLY A 448 -11.67 5.49 8.05
N ASP A 449 -11.21 6.74 7.88
CA ASP A 449 -11.30 7.46 6.60
C ASP A 449 -10.41 6.74 5.57
N VAL A 450 -10.87 6.69 4.31
CA VAL A 450 -10.20 5.93 3.24
C VAL A 450 -9.73 6.86 2.13
N THR A 451 -8.48 6.76 1.69
CA THR A 451 -8.04 7.38 0.44
C THR A 451 -8.18 6.43 -0.73
N PHE A 452 -8.57 6.97 -1.88
CA PHE A 452 -8.57 6.26 -3.15
C PHE A 452 -8.41 7.25 -4.31
N VAL A 453 -8.05 6.73 -5.48
CA VAL A 453 -7.98 7.53 -6.71
C VAL A 453 -8.79 6.86 -7.79
N ALA A 454 -9.58 7.67 -8.49
CA ALA A 454 -10.56 7.22 -9.45
C ALA A 454 -10.51 8.05 -10.73
N GLY A 455 -10.67 7.39 -11.87
CA GLY A 455 -11.06 8.04 -13.11
C GLY A 455 -12.44 8.68 -12.99
N LEU A 456 -12.60 9.85 -13.60
CA LEU A 456 -13.84 10.61 -13.57
C LEU A 456 -14.29 10.94 -14.98
N ALA A 457 -15.60 10.84 -15.21
CA ALA A 457 -16.28 11.24 -16.43
C ALA A 457 -17.62 11.94 -16.09
N PRO A 458 -18.21 12.73 -17.01
CA PRO A 458 -19.58 13.17 -16.87
C PRO A 458 -20.55 11.98 -16.66
N PRO A 459 -21.60 12.10 -15.83
CA PRO A 459 -22.55 11.03 -15.57
C PRO A 459 -23.25 10.46 -16.81
N ASP A 460 -23.43 11.29 -17.84
CA ASP A 460 -24.13 10.97 -19.08
C ASP A 460 -23.19 10.72 -20.28
N ASN A 461 -21.87 10.81 -20.10
CA ASN A 461 -20.90 10.64 -21.20
C ASN A 461 -19.56 10.07 -20.70
N ASP A 462 -19.36 8.74 -20.77
CA ASP A 462 -18.05 8.11 -20.49
C ASP A 462 -16.98 8.44 -21.52
N GLN A 463 -17.35 8.92 -22.71
CA GLN A 463 -16.38 9.20 -23.77
C GLN A 463 -15.60 10.51 -23.50
N GLU A 464 -15.94 11.24 -22.44
CA GLU A 464 -15.21 12.41 -21.98
C GLU A 464 -14.52 12.10 -20.65
N GLU A 465 -13.20 12.20 -20.63
CA GLU A 465 -12.42 12.06 -19.41
C GLU A 465 -12.28 13.41 -18.70
N TRP A 466 -12.72 13.49 -17.44
CA TRP A 466 -12.42 14.60 -16.52
C TRP A 466 -11.11 14.38 -15.76
N GLY A 467 -10.41 13.28 -16.00
CA GLY A 467 -9.11 12.94 -15.45
C GLY A 467 -9.22 12.05 -14.21
N SER A 468 -8.18 12.03 -13.38
CA SER A 468 -8.14 11.21 -12.17
C SER A 468 -8.28 12.07 -10.92
N GLY A 469 -9.32 11.81 -10.13
CA GLY A 469 -9.59 12.46 -8.85
C GLY A 469 -9.02 11.68 -7.67
N ILE A 470 -8.31 12.38 -6.79
CA ILE A 470 -7.87 11.87 -5.49
C ILE A 470 -8.95 12.20 -4.46
N TYR A 471 -9.48 11.18 -3.78
CA TYR A 471 -10.57 11.31 -2.82
C TYR A 471 -10.16 10.86 -1.42
N VAL A 472 -10.80 11.48 -0.42
CA VAL A 472 -10.93 10.95 0.94
C VAL A 472 -12.40 10.59 1.13
N ALA A 473 -12.69 9.30 1.31
CA ALA A 473 -13.97 8.82 1.80
C ALA A 473 -14.01 8.95 3.33
N GLU A 474 -14.72 9.96 3.79
CA GLU A 474 -14.86 10.26 5.21
C GLU A 474 -15.75 9.24 5.91
N SER A 475 -15.21 8.60 6.93
CA SER A 475 -15.92 7.69 7.82
C SER A 475 -16.89 8.46 8.71
N SER A 476 -18.08 7.90 8.87
CA SER A 476 -19.08 8.34 9.86
C SER A 476 -18.69 8.03 11.31
N LEU A 477 -17.61 7.26 11.54
CA LEU A 477 -17.10 7.06 12.90
C LEU A 477 -16.67 8.40 13.52
N PRO A 478 -16.92 8.59 14.83
CA PRO A 478 -16.31 9.69 15.54
C PRO A 478 -14.79 9.57 15.46
N PRO A 479 -14.04 10.68 15.50
CA PRO A 479 -12.61 10.62 15.72
C PRO A 479 -12.30 9.74 16.94
N PRO A 480 -11.22 8.94 16.92
CA PRO A 480 -10.75 8.28 18.12
C PRO A 480 -10.57 9.35 19.20
N SER A 481 -10.99 9.04 20.43
CA SER A 481 -10.69 9.93 21.54
C SER A 481 -9.17 10.10 21.59
N PRO A 482 -8.65 11.32 21.81
CA PRO A 482 -7.23 11.47 22.11
C PRO A 482 -6.88 10.47 23.21
N PRO A 483 -5.67 9.88 23.20
CA PRO A 483 -5.19 9.13 24.34
C PRO A 483 -5.44 10.03 25.55
N ASP A 484 -6.31 9.59 26.44
CA ASP A 484 -6.58 10.35 27.64
C ASP A 484 -5.24 10.49 28.32
N GLY A 485 -4.69 11.70 28.34
CA GLY A 485 -3.41 12.00 28.98
C GLY A 485 -3.45 11.78 30.50
N GLY A 486 -4.42 10.99 30.99
CA GLY A 486 -4.32 10.33 32.26
C GLY A 486 -3.04 9.53 32.25
N THR A 487 -2.04 10.06 32.97
CA THR A 487 -1.43 9.28 34.04
C THR A 487 -2.51 8.35 34.56
N ASP A 488 -2.47 7.10 34.10
CA ASP A 488 -3.07 6.00 34.81
C ASP A 488 -2.47 6.15 36.20
N GLY A 489 -3.26 6.75 37.10
CA GLY A 489 -2.86 6.90 38.47
C GLY A 489 -2.69 5.48 38.94
N GLY A 490 -1.46 4.97 38.81
CA GLY A 490 -1.02 3.69 39.30
C GLY A 490 -1.48 3.75 40.72
N THR A 491 -2.51 2.98 41.03
CA THR A 491 -2.84 2.70 42.40
C THR A 491 -1.67 1.84 42.83
N ASP A 492 -0.63 2.53 43.29
CA ASP A 492 0.39 1.95 44.13
C ASP A 492 -0.37 1.15 45.20
N PRO A 493 -0.29 -0.19 45.21
CA PRO A 493 -1.02 -1.02 46.17
C PRO A 493 -0.54 -0.82 47.62
N ASP A 494 0.41 0.07 47.86
CA ASP A 494 1.18 0.13 49.10
C ASP A 494 0.79 1.34 49.98
N GLY A 495 -0.31 2.03 49.65
CA GLY A 495 -0.94 3.05 50.51
C GLY A 495 -1.61 2.42 51.74
N GLY A 496 -0.78 1.92 52.66
CA GLY A 496 -1.18 1.42 53.96
C GLY A 496 -2.07 2.43 54.68
N THR A 497 -3.30 2.00 54.96
CA THR A 497 -4.23 2.70 55.83
C THR A 497 -3.71 2.54 57.26
N ASP A 498 -2.99 3.54 57.79
CA ASP A 498 -2.74 3.61 59.22
C ASP A 498 -3.99 4.16 59.91
N GLY A 499 -4.62 3.27 60.69
CA GLY A 499 -5.74 3.64 61.55
C GLY A 499 -5.31 4.67 62.58
N GLY A 500 -5.61 5.94 62.32
CA GLY A 500 -5.61 7.01 63.30
C GLY A 500 -7.05 7.39 63.63
N THR A 501 -7.53 6.94 64.79
CA THR A 501 -8.77 7.43 65.41
C THR A 501 -8.38 8.41 66.51
N ASP A 502 -8.56 9.69 66.28
CA ASP A 502 -8.59 10.70 67.34
C ASP A 502 -9.71 11.70 67.09
N GLY A 503 -10.73 11.60 67.94
CA GLY A 503 -11.82 12.55 68.00
C GLY A 503 -11.38 13.87 68.63
N GLY A 504 -11.97 14.96 68.16
CA GLY A 504 -11.86 16.26 68.80
C GLY A 504 -12.83 17.30 68.23
N PRO A 505 -13.82 17.74 69.03
CA PRO A 505 -14.64 18.95 68.96
C PRO A 505 -14.36 20.02 67.92
N ASP A 506 -13.78 21.15 68.27
CA ASP A 506 -14.53 22.40 68.13
C ASP A 506 -13.71 23.65 67.84
N SER A 507 -14.37 24.58 67.14
CA SER A 507 -14.33 26.05 67.26
C SER A 507 -13.35 26.90 66.41
N GLY A 508 -13.91 28.00 65.85
CA GLY A 508 -13.22 29.10 65.12
C GLY A 508 -13.49 29.07 63.60
N THR A 509 -14.36 29.89 62.96
CA THR A 509 -14.43 31.38 62.92
C THR A 509 -13.02 31.96 62.68
N ASP A 510 -12.71 32.89 61.78
CA ASP A 510 -13.35 33.72 60.76
C ASP A 510 -12.22 34.64 60.22
N GLY A 511 -12.31 35.11 58.97
CA GLY A 511 -11.61 36.34 58.56
C GLY A 511 -10.52 36.22 57.49
N GLY A 512 -10.77 36.90 56.35
CA GLY A 512 -9.76 37.81 55.79
C GLY A 512 -9.09 37.40 54.47
N PRO A 513 -9.43 38.08 53.34
CA PRO A 513 -8.69 38.10 52.08
C PRO A 513 -7.70 39.29 52.02
N ASP A 514 -7.02 39.45 50.86
CA ASP A 514 -6.03 40.49 50.48
C ASP A 514 -4.60 40.23 50.99
N GLY A 515 -3.50 40.61 50.34
CA GLY A 515 -3.20 41.28 49.08
C GLY A 515 -1.66 41.28 48.96
N GLY A 516 -1.10 41.20 47.75
CA GLY A 516 0.35 41.13 47.57
C GLY A 516 0.79 41.33 46.13
N THR A 517 0.72 42.58 45.68
CA THR A 517 1.44 43.11 44.52
C THR A 517 2.94 43.19 44.84
N ASP A 518 3.79 42.60 44.01
CA ASP A 518 5.24 42.85 44.02
C ASP A 518 5.57 43.96 42.99
N PRO A 519 6.25 45.06 43.38
CA PRO A 519 6.48 46.21 42.53
C PRO A 519 7.82 46.19 41.79
N ASP A 520 7.81 46.95 40.71
CA ASP A 520 8.92 47.36 39.84
C ASP A 520 10.21 47.75 40.58
N GLY A 521 11.35 47.32 40.04
CA GLY A 521 12.65 47.83 40.45
C GLY A 521 13.75 47.52 39.44
N GLY A 522 14.19 48.53 38.68
CA GLY A 522 15.51 48.52 38.04
C GLY A 522 15.63 49.22 36.69
N THR A 523 15.69 50.54 36.72
CA THR A 523 16.11 51.45 35.64
C THR A 523 17.65 51.54 35.50
N ASP A 524 18.12 51.50 34.24
CA ASP A 524 19.24 52.26 33.60
C ASP A 524 20.72 52.07 34.06
N PRO A 525 21.76 52.45 33.25
CA PRO A 525 21.73 53.20 31.97
C PRO A 525 22.71 52.78 30.84
N ASP A 526 22.38 53.31 29.66
CA ASP A 526 23.21 53.81 28.54
C ASP A 526 24.75 53.73 28.62
N GLY A 527 25.37 53.38 27.49
CA GLY A 527 26.80 53.65 27.26
C GLY A 527 27.36 53.25 25.89
N GLY A 528 27.13 54.11 24.88
CA GLY A 528 28.02 54.39 23.73
C GLY A 528 28.30 53.26 22.72
N ASP A 529 28.80 53.49 21.52
CA ASP A 529 29.03 54.70 20.72
C ASP A 529 29.22 54.21 19.27
N GLU A 530 28.95 55.12 18.34
CA GLU A 530 29.11 55.01 16.90
C GLU A 530 30.52 54.58 16.45
N VAL A 531 30.65 53.75 15.41
CA VAL A 531 31.67 53.96 14.37
C VAL A 531 31.22 53.38 13.01
N ASP A 532 31.21 54.27 12.01
CA ASP A 532 31.23 54.06 10.56
C ASP A 532 32.36 53.13 10.06
N GLY A 533 32.19 52.53 8.87
CA GLY A 533 33.34 52.26 8.00
C GLY A 533 33.30 51.05 7.05
N GLY A 534 32.59 51.21 5.92
CA GLY A 534 33.14 50.84 4.59
C GLY A 534 33.01 49.38 4.08
N PRO A 535 32.78 49.18 2.77
CA PRO A 535 32.73 47.86 2.13
C PRO A 535 34.12 47.39 1.72
N SER A 536 34.47 46.13 2.03
CA SER A 536 35.73 45.54 1.57
C SER A 536 35.61 45.00 0.15
N GLU A 537 36.53 45.46 -0.69
CA GLU A 537 36.72 45.12 -2.09
C GLU A 537 37.09 43.65 -2.34
N THR A 538 36.83 43.26 -3.59
CA THR A 538 37.26 42.06 -4.32
C THR A 538 38.78 41.82 -4.30
N PRO A 539 39.25 40.57 -4.24
CA PRO A 539 40.61 40.22 -4.65
C PRO A 539 40.67 39.86 -6.14
N ASP A 540 41.26 40.76 -6.93
CA ASP A 540 41.89 40.45 -8.21
C ASP A 540 43.23 39.73 -7.97
N GLY A 541 43.46 38.62 -8.66
CA GLY A 541 44.66 37.81 -8.47
C GLY A 541 44.96 36.84 -9.61
N GLY A 542 45.21 37.37 -10.82
CA GLY A 542 46.28 36.96 -11.74
C GLY A 542 46.27 35.58 -12.44
N PRO A 543 46.72 35.50 -13.71
CA PRO A 543 46.71 34.27 -14.51
C PRO A 543 47.98 33.43 -14.28
N GLY A 544 47.80 32.12 -14.18
CA GLY A 544 48.89 31.13 -14.12
C GLY A 544 48.71 30.08 -15.21
N ASP A 545 49.48 30.23 -16.28
CA ASP A 545 49.70 29.22 -17.33
C ASP A 545 50.43 27.98 -16.79
N GLY A 546 50.12 26.83 -17.39
CA GLY A 546 51.11 25.78 -17.63
C GLY A 546 50.82 24.42 -16.98
N GLY A 547 50.61 23.40 -17.82
CA GLY A 547 50.76 22.01 -17.37
C GLY A 547 50.01 20.96 -18.14
N SER A 548 50.40 20.72 -19.40
CA SER A 548 50.11 19.50 -20.15
C SER A 548 50.54 18.22 -19.38
N GLY A 549 49.67 17.22 -19.31
CA GLY A 549 49.98 15.93 -18.67
C GLY A 549 49.09 14.79 -19.15
N SER A 550 49.40 14.29 -20.36
CA SER A 550 49.26 12.91 -20.83
C SER A 550 48.15 12.00 -20.28
N THR A 551 47.17 11.76 -21.13
CA THR A 551 46.42 10.50 -21.28
C THR A 551 47.34 9.28 -21.34
N PRO A 552 47.06 8.18 -20.62
CA PRO A 552 47.57 6.86 -20.98
C PRO A 552 46.59 6.16 -21.92
N ASP A 553 47.18 5.69 -23.01
CA ASP A 553 46.62 4.86 -24.06
C ASP A 553 45.88 3.62 -23.56
N ALA A 554 44.84 3.29 -24.33
CA ALA A 554 44.13 2.04 -24.29
C ALA A 554 45.01 0.91 -24.86
N GLY A 555 45.38 -0.02 -23.98
CA GLY A 555 45.83 -1.35 -24.37
C GLY A 555 44.61 -2.26 -24.51
N GLY A 556 44.33 -2.68 -25.75
CA GLY A 556 43.40 -3.75 -26.03
C GLY A 556 43.99 -5.10 -25.63
N ASP A 557 43.14 -5.96 -25.09
CA ASP A 557 43.27 -7.41 -25.24
C ASP A 557 41.87 -8.00 -25.28
N GLY A 558 41.62 -8.73 -26.38
CA GLY A 558 40.39 -9.46 -26.62
C GLY A 558 40.34 -10.69 -25.72
N GLY A 559 39.20 -10.85 -25.04
CA GLY A 559 38.83 -12.06 -24.34
C GLY A 559 37.32 -12.20 -24.38
N ASP A 560 36.85 -13.09 -25.24
CA ASP A 560 35.47 -13.58 -25.25
C ASP A 560 35.11 -14.14 -23.87
N VAL A 561 34.09 -13.57 -23.24
CA VAL A 561 33.45 -14.12 -22.03
C VAL A 561 31.96 -14.22 -22.29
N PRO A 562 31.32 -15.38 -22.05
CA PRO A 562 29.94 -15.62 -22.45
C PRO A 562 28.96 -14.75 -21.66
N GLU A 563 28.00 -14.16 -22.37
CA GLU A 563 26.80 -13.50 -21.82
C GLU A 563 26.15 -14.43 -20.79
N SER A 564 26.25 -14.04 -19.51
CA SER A 564 25.47 -14.61 -18.42
C SER A 564 24.32 -13.66 -18.10
N GLU A 565 23.17 -14.28 -17.87
CA GLU A 565 21.84 -13.70 -17.81
C GLU A 565 21.74 -12.53 -16.83
N LEU A 566 21.57 -11.32 -17.39
CA LEU A 566 21.05 -10.15 -16.66
C LEU A 566 19.57 -10.39 -16.36
N ALA A 567 19.29 -10.96 -15.19
CA ALA A 567 17.96 -10.97 -14.60
C ALA A 567 17.60 -9.54 -14.15
N THR A 568 16.98 -8.76 -15.04
CA THR A 568 16.29 -7.51 -14.74
C THR A 568 15.02 -7.82 -13.94
N GLY A 569 15.18 -7.98 -12.62
CA GLY A 569 14.08 -8.02 -11.66
C GLY A 569 13.46 -6.64 -11.49
N GLY A 570 12.66 -6.21 -12.47
CA GLY A 570 11.86 -4.99 -12.43
C GLY A 570 10.66 -5.09 -11.48
N CYS A 571 10.30 -3.96 -10.90
CA CYS A 571 9.24 -3.75 -9.91
C CYS A 571 7.98 -4.60 -10.16
N GLY A 572 7.56 -5.33 -9.12
CA GLY A 572 6.35 -6.13 -9.10
C GLY A 572 5.08 -5.27 -9.12
N CYS A 573 4.66 -4.86 -10.31
CA CYS A 573 3.30 -4.43 -10.66
C CYS A 573 3.11 -4.72 -12.16
N GLN A 574 3.07 -6.00 -12.55
CA GLN A 574 2.50 -6.35 -13.85
C GLN A 574 0.97 -6.35 -13.68
N SER A 575 0.31 -5.32 -14.20
CA SER A 575 -1.09 -5.45 -14.55
C SER A 575 -1.17 -6.55 -15.61
N THR A 576 -1.76 -7.68 -15.26
CA THR A 576 -2.05 -8.73 -16.24
C THR A 576 -3.13 -8.17 -17.16
N SER A 577 -2.73 -7.56 -18.28
CA SER A 577 -3.59 -7.46 -19.44
C SER A 577 -4.01 -8.88 -19.84
N ALA A 578 -5.29 -9.07 -20.14
CA ALA A 578 -5.95 -10.35 -20.35
C ALA A 578 -5.53 -11.07 -21.67
N THR A 579 -4.27 -10.98 -22.09
CA THR A 579 -3.76 -11.53 -23.35
C THR A 579 -2.93 -12.81 -23.21
N SER A 580 -2.69 -13.33 -22.00
CA SER A 580 -1.90 -14.56 -21.80
C SER A 580 -2.66 -15.89 -22.03
N LEU A 581 -3.91 -15.85 -22.50
CA LEU A 581 -4.65 -17.05 -22.93
C LEU A 581 -4.23 -17.57 -24.33
N GLY A 582 -3.43 -16.83 -25.10
CA GLY A 582 -3.04 -17.22 -26.47
C GLY A 582 -2.12 -18.45 -26.56
N ALA A 583 -1.19 -18.62 -25.60
CA ALA A 583 -0.19 -19.70 -25.66
C ALA A 583 -0.77 -21.09 -25.34
N TRP A 584 -1.80 -21.16 -24.49
CA TRP A 584 -2.42 -22.43 -24.10
C TRP A 584 -3.46 -22.93 -25.12
N VAL A 585 -4.09 -22.04 -25.88
CA VAL A 585 -5.03 -22.43 -26.95
C VAL A 585 -4.31 -23.06 -28.14
N LEU A 586 -3.09 -22.62 -28.48
CA LEU A 586 -2.27 -23.20 -29.56
C LEU A 586 -1.68 -24.58 -29.21
N LEU A 587 -1.33 -24.82 -27.94
CA LEU A 587 -0.92 -26.15 -27.44
C LEU A 587 -2.11 -27.13 -27.30
N GLY A 588 -3.31 -26.63 -27.03
CA GLY A 588 -4.55 -27.43 -27.03
C GLY A 588 -4.99 -27.87 -28.43
N LEU A 589 -4.87 -26.98 -29.43
CA LEU A 589 -5.27 -27.26 -30.83
C LEU A 589 -4.33 -28.23 -31.55
N THR A 590 -3.03 -28.21 -31.23
CA THR A 590 -2.05 -29.16 -31.82
C THR A 590 -2.23 -30.59 -31.31
N ARG A 591 -2.66 -30.80 -30.05
CA ARG A 591 -3.04 -32.14 -29.55
C ARG A 591 -4.35 -32.68 -30.13
N LEU A 592 -5.33 -31.82 -30.39
CA LEU A 592 -6.61 -32.23 -31.00
C LEU A 592 -6.48 -32.59 -32.50
N LEU A 593 -5.57 -31.96 -33.23
CA LEU A 593 -5.28 -32.31 -34.63
C LEU A 593 -4.38 -33.55 -34.77
N SER A 594 -3.60 -33.89 -33.74
CA SER A 594 -2.77 -35.10 -33.71
C SER A 594 -3.57 -36.38 -33.43
N VAL A 595 -4.66 -36.28 -32.66
CA VAL A 595 -5.54 -37.41 -32.32
C VAL A 595 -6.52 -37.75 -33.45
N ARG A 596 -6.79 -36.81 -34.36
CA ARG A 596 -7.71 -37.04 -35.50
C ARG A 596 -7.08 -37.69 -36.74
N ARG A 597 -5.77 -37.98 -36.72
CA ARG A 597 -5.04 -38.61 -37.85
C ARG A 597 -4.74 -40.11 -37.71
N ARG A 598 -5.29 -40.79 -36.70
CA ARG A 598 -5.25 -42.26 -36.57
C ARG A 598 -6.64 -42.88 -36.41
N ARG A 599 -7.52 -42.68 -37.40
CA ARG A 599 -8.65 -43.58 -37.67
C ARG A 599 -8.97 -43.51 -39.16
N GLY A 600 -8.63 -44.58 -39.88
CA GLY A 600 -9.00 -44.74 -41.29
C GLY A 600 -7.96 -45.49 -42.11
N ARG A 601 -7.78 -46.79 -41.86
CA ARG A 601 -7.29 -47.74 -42.88
C ARG A 601 -7.69 -49.17 -42.52
N SER A 602 -8.82 -49.58 -43.08
CA SER A 602 -9.27 -50.95 -43.39
C SER A 602 -10.38 -50.71 -44.43
N ALA A 603 -10.47 -51.35 -45.59
CA ALA A 603 -9.97 -52.64 -46.04
C ALA A 603 -9.83 -52.63 -47.58
N GLY A 604 -9.15 -53.64 -48.11
CA GLY A 604 -9.08 -53.94 -49.54
C GLY A 604 -8.40 -55.28 -49.77
N GLY A 605 -9.11 -56.38 -49.53
CA GLY A 605 -8.74 -57.73 -49.91
C GLY A 605 -9.89 -58.37 -50.70
N PRO A 606 -9.63 -59.10 -51.80
CA PRO A 606 -10.66 -59.60 -52.70
C PRO A 606 -11.25 -60.95 -52.26
N TRP A 607 -12.42 -61.21 -52.82
CA TRP A 607 -13.27 -62.39 -52.67
C TRP A 607 -12.63 -63.71 -53.14
N THR A 608 -13.02 -64.81 -52.48
CA THR A 608 -13.25 -66.12 -53.12
C THR A 608 -14.47 -66.81 -52.50
N VAL A 609 -15.38 -67.18 -53.42
CA VAL A 609 -16.61 -68.00 -53.40
C VAL A 609 -17.77 -67.51 -52.54
#